data_AF-A0A661F4D4-F1
#
_entry.id   AF-A0A661F4D4-F1
#
_cell.length_a   1.000
_cell.length_b   1.000
_cell.length_c   1.000
_cell.angle_alpha   90.00
_cell.angle_beta   90.00
_cell.angle_gamma   90.00
#
_symmetry.space_group_name_H-M   'P 1'
#
loop_
_entity.id
_entity.type
_entity.pdbx_description
1 polymer ?
#
loop_
_entity_poly.entity_id
_entity_poly.type
_entity_poly.pdbx_seq_one_letter_code
_entity_poly.pdbx_strand_id
1 'polypeptide(L)'
;MDSGENSSASSAARHTQRQYRVFLASPDDVPLERKLAREAITHISSERRFRGRINIEIIAWDQPGAAVAMEAGLTPQEAISQGLPKPEDCDLAVIILWSRIGTQLPADFELKEDGSPYLSGTEWEYLNAIKGFRNHQKPAVWVYRREGVPSPELDDPNYKSIVEQWKKLKKFFDAFTNPNGTLASGFNPYKTPDDFRQLFEQHLRDRLDKLLESLPAAESIAESTSRQTEFTPIWTESPYPGLKAFNPEQAPIFFGRGPEVDQLLQYFSDVKVRFVTVVGVSGSGKSSLVKAGQLPRL
;
A
#
# COMPACT_ATOMS: atom_id res chain seq x y z
N MET A 1 61.17 22.50 -23.11
CA MET A 1 61.20 21.89 -21.77
C MET A 1 60.51 22.91 -20.88
N ASP A 2 59.25 22.80 -20.49
CA ASP A 2 58.36 21.65 -20.23
C ASP A 2 56.92 22.23 -20.24
N SER A 3 56.03 21.91 -21.19
CA SER A 3 54.97 20.88 -21.15
C SER A 3 54.12 20.74 -19.87
N GLY A 4 52.80 20.86 -20.04
CA GLY A 4 51.75 20.18 -19.25
C GLY A 4 51.32 20.85 -17.93
N GLU A 5 50.07 20.83 -17.47
CA GLU A 5 48.86 20.12 -17.88
C GLU A 5 47.62 20.79 -17.24
N ASN A 6 46.53 20.79 -18.01
CA ASN A 6 45.17 20.98 -17.56
C ASN A 6 44.78 19.92 -16.50
N SER A 7 44.11 20.33 -15.43
CA SER A 7 43.21 19.45 -14.66
C SER A 7 42.07 20.32 -14.13
N SER A 8 41.05 20.57 -14.96
CA SER A 8 39.85 19.75 -15.12
C SER A 8 38.94 19.79 -13.89
N ALA A 9 37.90 20.61 -14.03
CA ALA A 9 36.71 20.61 -13.19
C ALA A 9 36.09 19.20 -13.16
N SER A 10 36.20 18.51 -12.03
CA SER A 10 35.34 17.37 -11.72
C SER A 10 34.06 17.89 -11.05
N SER A 11 33.23 18.55 -11.85
CA SER A 11 31.80 18.67 -11.57
C SER A 11 31.18 17.32 -11.90
N ALA A 12 31.30 16.36 -10.98
CA ALA A 12 30.55 15.12 -11.07
C ALA A 12 29.07 15.46 -11.11
N ALA A 13 28.45 15.34 -12.29
CA ALA A 13 27.01 15.40 -12.45
C ALA A 13 26.41 14.31 -11.55
N ARG A 14 25.96 14.71 -10.35
CA ARG A 14 25.12 13.86 -9.52
C ARG A 14 23.86 13.62 -10.33
N HIS A 15 23.74 12.46 -10.96
CA HIS A 15 22.46 12.00 -11.48
C HIS A 15 21.49 11.93 -10.29
N THR A 16 20.75 13.00 -10.06
CA THR A 16 19.78 13.08 -8.97
C THR A 16 18.62 12.17 -9.34
N GLN A 17 18.65 10.95 -8.80
CA GLN A 17 17.52 10.03 -8.82
C GLN A 17 16.27 10.80 -8.36
N ARG A 18 15.18 10.72 -9.13
CA ARG A 18 13.95 11.43 -8.81
C ARG A 18 13.37 10.84 -7.53
N GLN A 19 13.35 11.62 -6.44
CA GLN A 19 12.64 11.25 -5.23
C GLN A 19 11.13 11.22 -5.52
N TYR A 20 10.47 10.17 -5.06
CA TYR A 20 9.03 9.95 -5.23
C TYR A 20 8.43 9.44 -3.91
N ARG A 21 7.76 10.31 -3.18
CA ARG A 21 7.18 9.98 -1.87
C ARG A 21 5.76 9.46 -2.01
N VAL A 22 5.50 8.30 -1.41
CA VAL A 22 4.19 7.67 -1.36
C VAL A 22 3.69 7.66 0.07
N PHE A 23 2.69 8.48 0.37
CA PHE A 23 1.96 8.41 1.63
C PHE A 23 1.00 7.23 1.59
N LEU A 24 1.08 6.30 2.55
CA LEU A 24 0.23 5.11 2.62
C LEU A 24 -0.60 5.14 3.90
N ALA A 25 -1.90 5.36 3.75
CA ALA A 25 -2.89 5.34 4.80
C ALA A 25 -3.82 4.13 4.67
N SER A 26 -4.00 3.42 5.77
CA SER A 26 -4.93 2.30 5.84
C SER A 26 -5.32 2.02 7.29
N PRO A 27 -6.61 1.92 7.62
CA PRO A 27 -7.03 1.43 8.92
C PRO A 27 -6.56 -0.02 9.16
N ASP A 28 -6.69 -0.49 10.41
CA ASP A 28 -6.19 -1.79 10.85
C ASP A 28 -6.97 -3.01 10.31
N ASP A 29 -8.10 -2.81 9.62
CA ASP A 29 -8.96 -3.87 9.07
C ASP A 29 -8.59 -4.30 7.63
N VAL A 30 -7.55 -3.69 7.06
CA VAL A 30 -6.97 -4.03 5.74
C VAL A 30 -5.45 -4.30 5.82
N PRO A 31 -4.98 -5.11 6.78
CA PRO A 31 -3.54 -5.30 7.00
C PRO A 31 -2.86 -6.01 5.83
N LEU A 32 -3.59 -6.86 5.11
CA LEU A 32 -3.07 -7.58 3.95
C LEU A 32 -2.88 -6.65 2.75
N GLU A 33 -3.85 -5.79 2.45
CA GLU A 33 -3.71 -4.79 1.38
C GLU A 33 -2.58 -3.81 1.65
N ARG A 34 -2.42 -3.36 2.90
CA ARG A 34 -1.26 -2.55 3.31
C ARG A 34 0.06 -3.27 3.03
N LYS A 35 0.17 -4.56 3.40
CA LYS A 35 1.36 -5.38 3.12
C LYS A 35 1.61 -5.49 1.62
N LEU A 36 0.58 -5.81 0.84
CA LEU A 36 0.66 -5.96 -0.61
C LEU A 36 1.06 -4.66 -1.31
N ALA A 37 0.59 -3.50 -0.83
CA ALA A 37 0.99 -2.20 -1.35
C ALA A 37 2.49 -1.93 -1.12
N ARG A 38 3.00 -2.23 0.09
CA ARG A 38 4.42 -2.09 0.44
C ARG A 38 5.30 -3.03 -0.38
N GLU A 39 4.89 -4.28 -0.56
CA GLU A 39 5.58 -5.27 -1.39
C GLU A 39 5.59 -4.84 -2.86
N ALA A 40 4.45 -4.38 -3.39
CA ALA A 40 4.34 -3.88 -4.76
C ALA A 40 5.25 -2.68 -5.02
N ILE A 41 5.27 -1.70 -4.11
CA ILE A 41 6.18 -0.53 -4.21
C ILE A 41 7.64 -0.99 -4.23
N THR A 42 8.01 -1.89 -3.32
CA THR A 42 9.39 -2.41 -3.21
C THR A 42 9.80 -3.14 -4.49
N HIS A 43 8.94 -4.04 -4.97
CA HIS A 43 9.18 -4.82 -6.18
C HIS A 43 9.28 -3.92 -7.42
N ILE A 44 8.31 -3.03 -7.63
CA ILE A 44 8.28 -2.12 -8.79
C ILE A 44 9.50 -1.19 -8.75
N SER A 45 9.89 -0.65 -7.59
CA SER A 45 11.08 0.18 -7.47
C SER A 45 12.39 -0.53 -7.88
N SER A 46 12.42 -1.86 -7.82
CA SER A 46 13.57 -2.68 -8.20
C SER A 46 13.61 -3.04 -9.70
N GLU A 47 12.52 -2.84 -10.43
CA GLU A 47 12.43 -3.16 -11.86
C GLU A 47 13.43 -2.30 -12.66
N ARG A 48 14.09 -2.92 -13.66
CA ARG A 48 15.19 -2.30 -14.43
C ARG A 48 14.86 -0.92 -14.99
N ARG A 49 13.61 -0.70 -15.37
CA ARG A 49 13.15 0.55 -15.98
C ARG A 49 13.07 1.73 -15.00
N PHE A 50 12.81 1.47 -13.72
CA PHE A 50 12.69 2.50 -12.68
C PHE A 50 13.97 2.64 -11.83
N ARG A 51 14.72 1.54 -11.70
CA ARG A 51 15.93 1.44 -10.89
C ARG A 51 16.94 2.55 -11.24
N GLY A 52 17.42 3.25 -10.21
CA GLY A 52 18.41 4.33 -10.36
C GLY A 52 17.87 5.62 -11.01
N ARG A 53 16.61 5.61 -11.48
CA ARG A 53 15.93 6.77 -12.06
C ARG A 53 14.91 7.37 -11.09
N ILE A 54 14.17 6.52 -10.38
CA ILE A 54 13.16 6.91 -9.40
C ILE A 54 13.50 6.24 -8.06
N ASN A 55 13.50 7.01 -6.97
CA ASN A 55 13.62 6.52 -5.60
C ASN A 55 12.27 6.62 -4.93
N ILE A 56 11.64 5.49 -4.62
CA ILE A 56 10.33 5.51 -3.96
C ILE A 56 10.52 5.43 -2.45
N GLU A 57 10.03 6.43 -1.73
CA GLU A 57 10.05 6.49 -0.27
C GLU A 57 8.60 6.31 0.23
N ILE A 58 8.37 5.30 1.09
CA ILE A 58 7.06 5.07 1.70
C ILE A 58 6.98 5.87 3.00
N ILE A 59 6.01 6.78 3.06
CA ILE A 59 5.65 7.53 4.27
C ILE A 59 4.40 6.88 4.85
N ALA A 60 4.54 6.28 6.03
CA ALA A 60 3.44 5.68 6.77
C ALA A 60 3.70 5.83 8.27
N TRP A 61 2.71 6.33 8.99
CA TRP A 61 2.81 6.65 10.42
C TRP A 61 2.51 5.47 11.35
N ASP A 62 2.27 4.29 10.77
CA ASP A 62 1.88 3.05 11.45
C ASP A 62 3.05 2.07 11.67
N GLN A 63 4.30 2.55 11.77
CA GLN A 63 5.48 1.68 11.81
C GLN A 63 5.55 0.80 13.09
N PRO A 64 5.72 -0.54 12.96
CA PRO A 64 6.10 -1.39 14.07
C PRO A 64 7.58 -1.15 14.43
N GLY A 65 7.86 -0.68 15.65
CA GLY A 65 9.24 -0.47 16.11
C GLY A 65 9.43 0.63 17.18
N ALA A 66 8.43 1.47 17.45
CA ALA A 66 8.43 2.32 18.64
C ALA A 66 8.09 1.45 19.87
N ALA A 67 9.07 1.24 20.73
CA ALA A 67 8.95 0.43 21.94
C ALA A 67 8.06 1.11 23.00
N VAL A 68 6.75 1.13 22.79
CA VAL A 68 5.74 1.32 23.85
C VAL A 68 4.52 0.48 23.46
N ALA A 69 3.90 -0.17 24.44
CA ALA A 69 2.78 -1.09 24.28
C ALA A 69 1.62 -0.55 23.41
N MET A 70 0.97 -1.45 22.66
CA MET A 70 0.02 -1.21 21.57
C MET A 70 -1.21 -0.36 21.93
N GLU A 71 -1.52 0.65 21.11
CA GLU A 71 -2.69 0.68 20.20
C GLU A 71 -2.65 1.93 19.29
N ALA A 72 -2.79 1.71 17.97
CA ALA A 72 -2.81 2.67 16.86
C ALA A 72 -1.51 3.48 16.60
N GLY A 73 -1.19 3.71 15.32
CA GLY A 73 -0.01 4.48 14.90
C GLY A 73 -0.01 5.92 15.42
N LEU A 74 1.06 6.66 15.14
CA LEU A 74 1.19 8.07 15.56
C LEU A 74 -0.04 8.87 15.12
N THR A 75 -0.58 9.70 16.01
CA THR A 75 -1.56 10.70 15.60
C THR A 75 -0.93 11.68 14.61
N PRO A 76 -1.72 12.35 13.74
CA PRO A 76 -1.17 13.36 12.83
C PRO A 76 -0.40 14.46 13.57
N GLN A 77 -0.86 14.90 14.74
CA GLN A 77 -0.17 15.90 15.56
C GLN A 77 1.23 15.42 15.98
N GLU A 78 1.32 14.18 16.46
CA GLU A 78 2.60 13.59 16.86
C GLU A 78 3.53 13.40 15.66
N ALA A 79 3.03 12.90 14.54
CA ALA A 79 3.81 12.73 13.32
C ALA A 79 4.38 14.07 12.81
N ILE A 80 3.56 15.12 12.83
CA ILE A 80 3.98 16.48 12.47
C ILE A 80 5.02 17.01 13.47
N SER A 81 4.82 16.79 14.77
CA SER A 81 5.79 17.19 15.80
C SER A 81 7.15 16.49 15.65
N GLN A 82 7.15 15.27 15.12
CA GLN A 82 8.34 14.51 14.78
C GLN A 82 8.96 14.90 13.42
N GLY A 83 8.36 15.86 12.71
CA GLY A 83 8.85 16.32 11.40
C GLY A 83 8.65 15.31 10.27
N LEU A 84 7.74 14.34 10.44
CA LEU A 84 7.40 13.40 9.37
C LEU A 84 6.64 14.12 8.25
N PRO A 85 6.88 13.78 6.97
CA PRO A 85 6.13 14.36 5.85
C PRO A 85 4.63 14.13 5.99
N LYS A 86 3.83 15.14 5.64
CA LYS A 86 2.37 15.05 5.57
C LYS A 86 1.94 14.49 4.20
N PRO A 87 0.68 14.05 4.05
CA PRO A 87 0.15 13.69 2.74
C PRO A 87 0.36 14.76 1.67
N GLU A 88 0.12 16.05 1.98
CA GLU A 88 0.28 17.18 1.04
C GLU A 88 1.74 17.38 0.56
N ASP A 89 2.73 16.87 1.30
CA ASP A 89 4.15 16.97 0.98
C ASP A 89 4.65 15.83 0.08
N CYS A 90 3.79 14.85 -0.24
CA CYS A 90 4.14 13.66 -1.01
C CYS A 90 3.86 13.82 -2.53
N ASP A 91 4.33 12.87 -3.33
CA ASP A 91 4.04 12.82 -4.78
C ASP A 91 2.78 11.98 -5.09
N LEU A 92 2.45 11.03 -4.20
CA LEU A 92 1.28 10.17 -4.25
C LEU A 92 0.76 9.92 -2.82
N ALA A 93 -0.54 10.01 -2.62
CA ALA A 93 -1.24 9.59 -1.41
C ALA A 93 -2.17 8.43 -1.74
N VAL A 94 -2.01 7.31 -1.05
CA VAL A 94 -2.77 6.07 -1.21
C VAL A 94 -3.56 5.82 0.06
N ILE A 95 -4.88 5.78 -0.06
CA ILE A 95 -5.81 5.52 1.04
C ILE A 95 -6.53 4.20 0.73
N ILE A 96 -6.40 3.22 1.62
CA ILE A 96 -7.01 1.88 1.48
C ILE A 96 -8.07 1.72 2.57
N LEU A 97 -9.32 1.46 2.19
CA LEU A 97 -10.47 1.41 3.10
C LEU A 97 -11.34 0.17 2.85
N TRP A 98 -11.88 -0.42 3.92
CA TRP A 98 -12.92 -1.45 3.82
C TRP A 98 -14.13 -1.19 4.71
N SER A 99 -14.08 -1.55 5.98
CA SER A 99 -15.24 -1.58 6.88
C SER A 99 -15.22 -0.48 7.93
N ARG A 100 -14.06 0.14 8.15
CA ARG A 100 -13.87 1.25 9.08
C ARG A 100 -13.14 2.42 8.43
N ILE A 101 -13.29 3.61 9.03
CA ILE A 101 -12.58 4.82 8.62
C ILE A 101 -11.37 5.10 9.53
N GLY A 102 -11.33 4.56 10.74
CA GLY A 102 -10.19 4.68 11.64
C GLY A 102 -10.52 5.36 12.98
N THR A 103 -9.49 5.65 13.76
CA THR A 103 -9.62 6.21 15.11
C THR A 103 -9.96 7.70 15.05
N GLN A 104 -10.85 8.13 15.93
CA GLN A 104 -11.22 9.53 16.05
C GLN A 104 -10.06 10.35 16.61
N LEU A 105 -9.84 11.52 16.04
CA LEU A 105 -8.80 12.43 16.52
C LEU A 105 -9.21 13.07 17.86
N PRO A 106 -8.23 13.47 18.70
CA PRO A 106 -8.49 14.19 19.95
C PRO A 106 -9.38 15.42 19.75
N ALA A 107 -10.15 15.80 20.79
CA ALA A 107 -11.11 16.91 20.69
C ALA A 107 -10.45 18.29 20.53
N ASP A 108 -9.18 18.41 20.94
CA ASP A 108 -8.31 19.56 20.80
C ASP A 108 -7.50 19.55 19.48
N PHE A 109 -7.73 18.56 18.62
CA PHE A 109 -7.18 18.55 17.26
C PHE A 109 -7.81 19.65 16.39
N GLU A 110 -7.11 20.08 15.34
CA GLU A 110 -7.63 21.10 14.42
C GLU A 110 -8.97 20.68 13.80
N LEU A 111 -9.82 21.66 13.52
CA LEU A 111 -11.12 21.45 12.89
C LEU A 111 -11.00 21.57 11.37
N LYS A 112 -11.96 21.01 10.65
CA LYS A 112 -12.12 21.25 9.21
C LYS A 112 -12.39 22.73 8.95
N GLU A 113 -12.28 23.13 7.68
CA GLU A 113 -12.60 24.51 7.24
C GLU A 113 -14.04 24.93 7.58
N ASP A 114 -14.98 23.97 7.66
CA ASP A 114 -16.37 24.21 8.06
C ASP A 114 -16.60 24.24 9.59
N GLY A 115 -15.53 24.10 10.39
CA GLY A 115 -15.56 24.08 11.85
C GLY A 115 -16.01 22.74 12.46
N SER A 116 -16.30 21.71 11.66
CA SER A 116 -16.65 20.39 12.17
C SER A 116 -15.41 19.53 12.47
N PRO A 117 -15.48 18.59 13.43
CA PRO A 117 -14.38 17.68 13.71
C PRO A 117 -14.21 16.64 12.58
N TYR A 118 -13.00 16.12 12.47
CA TYR A 118 -12.71 14.97 11.62
C TYR A 118 -13.36 13.69 12.16
N LEU A 119 -13.91 12.88 11.26
CA LEU A 119 -14.47 11.55 11.52
C LEU A 119 -13.40 10.60 12.07
N SER A 120 -12.16 10.75 11.57
CA SER A 120 -10.98 9.97 11.94
C SER A 120 -9.68 10.61 11.43
N GLY A 121 -8.54 10.05 11.87
CA GLY A 121 -7.22 10.36 11.29
C GLY A 121 -7.15 10.15 9.77
N THR A 122 -7.76 9.08 9.24
CA THR A 122 -7.72 8.80 7.80
C THR A 122 -8.53 9.78 6.97
N GLU A 123 -9.63 10.33 7.52
CA GLU A 123 -10.32 11.44 6.85
C GLU A 123 -9.43 12.68 6.79
N TRP A 124 -8.70 12.98 7.87
CA TRP A 124 -7.73 14.08 7.88
C TRP A 124 -6.63 13.86 6.83
N GLU A 125 -6.07 12.65 6.76
CA GLU A 125 -5.02 12.29 5.78
C GLU A 125 -5.49 12.50 4.34
N TYR A 126 -6.72 12.04 4.03
CA TYR A 126 -7.35 12.26 2.73
C TYR A 126 -7.56 13.75 2.43
N LEU A 127 -8.15 14.51 3.36
CA LEU A 127 -8.43 15.93 3.14
C LEU A 127 -7.15 16.75 3.04
N ASN A 128 -6.09 16.40 3.78
CA ASN A 128 -4.78 17.01 3.64
C ASN A 128 -4.19 16.74 2.24
N ALA A 129 -4.26 15.50 1.74
CA ALA A 129 -3.83 15.18 0.38
C ALA A 129 -4.62 15.94 -0.70
N ILE A 130 -5.96 16.04 -0.55
CA ILE A 130 -6.83 16.79 -1.46
C ILE A 130 -6.51 18.29 -1.47
N LYS A 131 -6.23 18.87 -0.29
CA LYS A 131 -5.77 20.25 -0.16
C LYS A 131 -4.47 20.47 -0.94
N GLY A 132 -3.48 19.59 -0.76
CA GLY A 132 -2.25 19.59 -1.55
C GLY A 132 -2.53 19.57 -3.06
N PHE A 133 -3.36 18.62 -3.51
CA PHE A 133 -3.70 18.47 -4.92
C PHE A 133 -4.36 19.74 -5.51
N ARG A 134 -5.31 20.34 -4.78
CA ARG A 134 -5.98 21.59 -5.22
C ARG A 134 -5.01 22.76 -5.35
N ASN A 135 -4.07 22.88 -4.40
CA ASN A 135 -3.17 24.03 -4.34
C ASN A 135 -1.93 23.87 -5.23
N HIS A 136 -1.45 22.65 -5.42
CA HIS A 136 -0.13 22.37 -5.99
C HIS A 136 -0.15 21.28 -7.08
N GLN A 137 -1.31 20.73 -7.43
CA GLN A 137 -1.46 19.59 -8.36
C GLN A 137 -0.69 18.34 -7.92
N LYS A 138 -0.37 18.24 -6.62
CA LYS A 138 0.29 17.10 -5.96
C LYS A 138 -0.09 17.04 -4.47
N PRO A 139 -0.15 15.85 -3.84
CA PRO A 139 0.06 14.52 -4.43
C PRO A 139 -1.07 14.14 -5.39
N ALA A 140 -0.83 13.15 -6.25
CA ALA A 140 -1.97 12.39 -6.79
C ALA A 140 -2.67 11.67 -5.63
N VAL A 141 -4.00 11.60 -5.61
CA VAL A 141 -4.76 10.96 -4.53
C VAL A 141 -5.48 9.73 -5.05
N TRP A 142 -5.13 8.56 -4.53
CA TRP A 142 -5.76 7.28 -4.86
C TRP A 142 -6.49 6.74 -3.64
N VAL A 143 -7.79 6.51 -3.80
CA VAL A 143 -8.62 5.83 -2.80
C VAL A 143 -8.96 4.45 -3.33
N TYR A 144 -8.68 3.41 -2.56
CA TYR A 144 -9.08 2.03 -2.83
C TYR A 144 -10.13 1.62 -1.81
N ARG A 145 -11.23 1.04 -2.29
CA ARG A 145 -12.36 0.65 -1.44
C ARG A 145 -12.68 -0.82 -1.66
N ARG A 146 -12.52 -1.63 -0.62
CA ARG A 146 -12.96 -3.02 -0.65
C ARG A 146 -14.49 -3.10 -0.66
N GLU A 147 -15.03 -3.96 -1.49
CA GLU A 147 -16.45 -4.29 -1.52
C GLU A 147 -16.83 -5.24 -0.37
N GLY A 148 -18.12 -5.22 -0.03
CA GLY A 148 -18.67 -6.06 1.03
C GLY A 148 -19.02 -5.27 2.28
N VAL A 149 -20.04 -5.75 2.98
CA VAL A 149 -20.54 -5.17 4.23
C VAL A 149 -19.97 -6.00 5.38
N PRO A 150 -19.44 -5.38 6.45
CA PRO A 150 -19.01 -6.14 7.63
C PRO A 150 -20.21 -6.88 8.22
N SER A 151 -20.01 -8.15 8.60
CA SER A 151 -21.05 -9.01 9.18
C SER A 151 -20.60 -9.56 10.54
N PRO A 152 -20.46 -8.70 11.58
CA PRO A 152 -20.08 -9.15 12.93
C PRO A 152 -21.20 -9.98 13.58
N GLU A 153 -20.83 -10.94 14.43
CA GLU A 153 -21.79 -11.67 15.26
C GLU A 153 -22.45 -10.75 16.29
N LEU A 154 -23.70 -11.03 16.68
CA LEU A 154 -24.44 -10.18 17.63
C LEU A 154 -23.82 -10.14 19.03
N ASP A 155 -23.09 -11.20 19.42
CA ASP A 155 -22.36 -11.34 20.67
C ASP A 155 -20.88 -10.90 20.57
N ASP A 156 -20.44 -10.37 19.42
CA ASP A 156 -19.12 -9.78 19.27
C ASP A 156 -18.96 -8.60 20.26
N PRO A 157 -17.96 -8.60 21.16
CA PRO A 157 -17.73 -7.50 22.10
C PRO A 157 -17.51 -6.16 21.39
N ASN A 158 -17.05 -6.18 20.14
CA ASN A 158 -16.79 -5.01 19.30
C ASN A 158 -17.97 -4.66 18.37
N TYR A 159 -19.09 -5.37 18.40
CA TYR A 159 -20.23 -5.18 17.49
C TYR A 159 -20.63 -3.69 17.34
N LYS A 160 -20.80 -2.99 18.46
CA LYS A 160 -21.16 -1.56 18.46
C LYS A 160 -20.11 -0.69 17.77
N SER A 161 -18.83 -0.96 18.03
CA SER A 161 -17.71 -0.23 17.42
C SER A 161 -17.67 -0.46 15.91
N ILE A 162 -17.85 -1.70 15.45
CA ILE A 162 -17.90 -2.06 14.02
C ILE A 162 -19.06 -1.32 13.33
N VAL A 163 -20.25 -1.33 13.92
CA VAL A 163 -21.42 -0.63 13.37
C VAL A 163 -21.18 0.88 13.29
N GLU A 164 -20.60 1.50 14.31
CA GLU A 164 -20.29 2.93 14.30
C GLU A 164 -19.20 3.29 13.28
N GLN A 165 -18.14 2.49 13.17
CA GLN A 165 -17.11 2.65 12.14
C GLN A 165 -17.70 2.54 10.73
N TRP A 166 -18.58 1.58 10.50
CA TRP A 166 -19.26 1.42 9.21
C TRP A 166 -20.17 2.62 8.87
N LYS A 167 -20.88 3.17 9.85
CA LYS A 167 -21.67 4.41 9.66
C LYS A 167 -20.77 5.59 9.30
N LYS A 168 -19.66 5.79 10.03
CA LYS A 168 -18.69 6.87 9.74
C LYS A 168 -18.08 6.72 8.35
N LEU A 169 -17.72 5.50 7.95
CA LEU A 169 -17.18 5.23 6.61
C LEU A 169 -18.19 5.53 5.51
N LYS A 170 -19.46 5.14 5.68
CA LYS A 170 -20.52 5.51 4.73
C LYS A 170 -20.66 7.03 4.62
N LYS A 171 -20.70 7.73 5.75
CA LYS A 171 -20.74 9.20 5.79
C LYS A 171 -19.56 9.84 5.05
N PHE A 172 -18.36 9.27 5.17
CA PHE A 172 -17.18 9.71 4.41
C PHE A 172 -17.37 9.58 2.90
N PHE A 173 -17.88 8.43 2.43
CA PHE A 173 -18.14 8.21 1.00
C PHE A 173 -19.38 8.91 0.46
N ASP A 174 -20.33 9.34 1.31
CA ASP A 174 -21.47 10.16 0.86
C ASP A 174 -20.97 11.47 0.22
N ALA A 175 -19.85 12.02 0.71
CA ALA A 175 -19.23 13.22 0.15
C ALA A 175 -18.56 13.01 -1.23
N PHE A 176 -18.40 11.76 -1.68
CA PHE A 176 -17.83 11.45 -3.00
C PHE A 176 -18.87 11.57 -4.12
N THR A 177 -20.15 11.75 -3.77
CA THR A 177 -21.25 11.96 -4.70
C THR A 177 -21.83 13.35 -4.46
N ASN A 178 -21.88 14.17 -5.51
CA ASN A 178 -22.57 15.46 -5.45
C ASN A 178 -24.08 15.26 -5.24
N PRO A 179 -24.81 16.24 -4.68
CA PRO A 179 -26.27 16.15 -4.50
C PRO A 179 -27.06 15.88 -5.79
N ASN A 180 -26.49 16.19 -6.95
CA ASN A 180 -27.06 15.93 -8.27
C ASN A 180 -26.73 14.52 -8.83
N GLY A 181 -26.10 13.66 -8.03
CA GLY A 181 -25.71 12.29 -8.40
C GLY A 181 -24.41 12.17 -9.21
N THR A 182 -23.71 13.28 -9.51
CA THR A 182 -22.41 13.24 -10.20
C THR A 182 -21.26 12.92 -9.24
N LEU A 183 -20.20 12.31 -9.74
CA LEU A 183 -19.02 11.99 -8.92
C LEU A 183 -18.27 13.28 -8.54
N ALA A 184 -18.18 13.55 -7.24
CA ALA A 184 -17.35 14.62 -6.66
C ALA A 184 -15.90 14.15 -6.47
N SER A 185 -15.69 12.85 -6.27
CA SER A 185 -14.39 12.20 -6.15
C SER A 185 -14.49 10.73 -6.54
N GLY A 186 -13.42 10.19 -7.12
CA GLY A 186 -13.35 8.78 -7.53
C GLY A 186 -12.69 7.90 -6.48
N PHE A 187 -13.06 6.62 -6.44
CA PHE A 187 -12.34 5.57 -5.74
C PHE A 187 -12.25 4.33 -6.64
N ASN A 188 -11.32 3.44 -6.31
CA ASN A 188 -11.03 2.20 -7.03
C ASN A 188 -11.64 1.03 -6.24
N PRO A 189 -12.79 0.48 -6.67
CA PRO A 189 -13.39 -0.67 -6.00
C PRO A 189 -12.57 -1.94 -6.25
N TYR A 190 -12.52 -2.82 -5.25
CA TYR A 190 -11.91 -4.15 -5.38
C TYR A 190 -12.64 -5.14 -4.46
N LYS A 191 -12.60 -6.45 -4.78
CA LYS A 191 -13.32 -7.47 -3.99
C LYS A 191 -12.40 -8.18 -3.01
N THR A 192 -11.24 -8.55 -3.50
CA THR A 192 -10.23 -9.32 -2.74
C THR A 192 -8.91 -8.56 -2.66
N PRO A 193 -8.07 -8.86 -1.66
CA PRO A 193 -6.72 -8.31 -1.56
C PRO A 193 -5.86 -8.59 -2.81
N ASP A 194 -6.07 -9.71 -3.51
CA ASP A 194 -5.36 -9.99 -4.77
C ASP A 194 -5.83 -9.07 -5.91
N ASP A 195 -7.15 -8.80 -6.01
CA ASP A 195 -7.67 -7.79 -6.95
C ASP A 195 -7.05 -6.42 -6.66
N PHE A 196 -6.98 -6.04 -5.37
CA PHE A 196 -6.32 -4.82 -4.95
C PHE A 196 -4.86 -4.78 -5.39
N ARG A 197 -4.10 -5.85 -5.16
CA ARG A 197 -2.69 -5.94 -5.55
C ARG A 197 -2.52 -5.72 -7.04
N GLN A 198 -3.27 -6.46 -7.86
CA GLN A 198 -3.18 -6.38 -9.32
C GLN A 198 -3.50 -4.96 -9.81
N LEU A 199 -4.58 -4.37 -9.29
CA LEU A 199 -5.02 -3.02 -9.65
C LEU A 199 -4.00 -1.95 -9.21
N PHE A 200 -3.50 -2.06 -7.97
CA PHE A 200 -2.51 -1.15 -7.42
C PHE A 200 -1.19 -1.21 -8.18
N GLU A 201 -0.69 -2.41 -8.47
CA GLU A 201 0.53 -2.61 -9.27
C GLU A 201 0.40 -2.00 -10.66
N GLN A 202 -0.74 -2.21 -11.33
CA GLN A 202 -1.01 -1.63 -12.64
C GLN A 202 -1.00 -0.10 -12.58
N HIS A 203 -1.79 0.50 -11.68
CA HIS A 203 -1.85 1.95 -11.52
C HIS A 203 -0.48 2.56 -11.20
N LEU A 204 0.30 1.92 -10.32
CA LEU A 204 1.63 2.37 -9.94
C LEU A 204 2.59 2.34 -11.13
N ARG A 205 2.63 1.25 -11.90
CA ARG A 205 3.46 1.19 -13.11
C ARG A 205 3.09 2.28 -14.11
N ASP A 206 1.81 2.43 -14.44
CA ASP A 206 1.34 3.44 -15.39
C ASP A 206 1.70 4.87 -14.93
N ARG A 207 1.63 5.14 -13.63
CA ARG A 207 2.00 6.43 -13.05
C ARG A 207 3.51 6.68 -13.14
N LEU A 208 4.31 5.69 -12.76
CA LEU A 208 5.77 5.80 -12.81
C LEU A 208 6.30 5.86 -14.24
N ASP A 209 5.61 5.24 -15.20
CA ASP A 209 5.93 5.31 -16.62
C ASP A 209 5.77 6.73 -17.16
N LYS A 210 4.62 7.36 -16.88
CA LYS A 210 4.40 8.77 -17.21
C LYS A 210 5.42 9.69 -16.55
N LEU A 211 5.83 9.36 -15.31
CA LEU A 211 6.88 10.09 -14.63
C LEU A 211 8.23 9.91 -15.35
N LEU A 212 8.60 8.69 -15.74
CA LEU A 212 9.83 8.40 -16.49
C LEU A 212 9.88 9.14 -17.82
N GLU A 213 8.77 9.21 -18.55
CA GLU A 213 8.66 9.95 -19.82
C GLU A 213 8.92 11.45 -19.66
N SER A 214 8.61 12.00 -18.48
CA SER A 214 8.88 13.40 -18.14
C SER A 214 10.32 13.66 -17.68
N LEU A 215 11.07 12.61 -17.33
CA LEU A 215 12.47 12.76 -16.95
C LEU A 215 13.33 12.90 -18.21
N PRO A 216 14.40 13.73 -18.16
CA PRO A 216 15.35 13.77 -19.27
C PRO A 216 15.87 12.36 -19.56
N ALA A 217 16.04 12.04 -20.85
CA ALA A 217 16.65 10.80 -21.28
C ALA A 217 17.96 10.63 -20.51
N ALA A 218 18.14 9.49 -19.85
CA ALA A 218 19.42 9.19 -19.25
C ALA A 218 20.44 9.22 -20.39
N GLU A 219 21.37 10.18 -20.36
CA GLU A 219 22.52 10.14 -21.26
C GLU A 219 23.12 8.75 -21.12
N SER A 220 23.21 8.04 -22.24
CA SER A 220 23.74 6.70 -22.30
C SER A 220 25.21 6.75 -21.90
N ILE A 221 25.49 6.53 -20.62
CA ILE A 221 26.81 6.08 -20.19
C ILE A 221 26.87 4.59 -20.55
N ALA A 222 27.04 4.34 -21.85
CA ALA A 222 27.81 3.19 -22.26
C ALA A 222 29.20 3.36 -21.63
N GLU A 223 29.63 2.31 -20.94
CA GLU A 223 30.96 2.16 -20.35
C GLU A 223 31.24 2.98 -19.08
N SER A 224 31.60 2.25 -18.01
CA SER A 224 32.23 2.73 -16.77
C SER A 224 31.32 2.82 -15.53
N THR A 225 30.68 1.73 -15.12
CA THR A 225 31.04 1.03 -13.86
C THR A 225 30.18 -0.21 -13.72
N SER A 226 30.81 -1.37 -13.88
CA SER A 226 30.34 -2.66 -13.41
C SER A 226 30.27 -2.69 -11.88
N ARG A 227 29.37 -1.92 -11.27
CA ARG A 227 28.86 -2.29 -9.94
C ARG A 227 27.80 -3.36 -10.17
N GLN A 228 28.26 -4.60 -10.30
CA GLN A 228 27.46 -5.79 -10.07
C GLN A 228 26.87 -5.67 -8.66
N THR A 229 25.71 -5.04 -8.56
CA THR A 229 24.86 -5.17 -7.38
C THR A 229 24.07 -6.42 -7.65
N GLU A 230 24.44 -7.47 -6.93
CA GLU A 230 23.87 -8.80 -6.98
C GLU A 230 22.34 -8.69 -7.04
N PHE A 231 21.78 -9.10 -8.18
CA PHE A 231 20.37 -9.41 -8.27
C PHE A 231 20.17 -10.65 -7.43
N THR A 232 19.49 -10.53 -6.29
CA THR A 232 18.93 -11.69 -5.59
C THR A 232 17.50 -11.85 -6.09
N PRO A 233 17.21 -12.78 -7.02
CA PRO A 233 15.83 -13.10 -7.36
C PRO A 233 15.08 -13.50 -6.09
N ILE A 234 13.83 -13.06 -5.95
CA ILE A 234 12.93 -13.51 -4.86
C ILE A 234 12.80 -15.04 -4.90
N TRP A 235 12.89 -15.62 -6.10
CA TRP A 235 12.94 -17.06 -6.31
C TRP A 235 13.97 -17.38 -7.39
N THR A 236 14.98 -18.17 -7.04
CA THR A 236 16.09 -18.54 -7.91
C THR A 236 15.88 -19.89 -8.60
N GLU A 237 14.89 -20.67 -8.20
CA GLU A 237 14.62 -22.01 -8.72
C GLU A 237 13.51 -22.02 -9.78
N SER A 238 13.20 -23.20 -10.34
CA SER A 238 12.05 -23.35 -11.25
C SER A 238 10.75 -22.97 -10.52
N PRO A 239 9.87 -22.13 -11.10
CA PRO A 239 8.59 -21.80 -10.50
C PRO A 239 7.52 -22.89 -10.69
N TYR A 240 7.84 -23.96 -11.44
CA TYR A 240 6.92 -25.03 -11.77
C TYR A 240 7.32 -26.31 -11.01
N PRO A 241 6.69 -26.65 -9.88
CA PRO A 241 6.99 -27.85 -9.10
C PRO A 241 6.44 -29.16 -9.75
N GLY A 242 5.80 -29.06 -10.92
CA GLY A 242 5.18 -30.18 -11.60
C GLY A 242 3.95 -30.70 -10.85
N LEU A 243 3.90 -32.02 -10.60
CA LEU A 243 2.81 -32.66 -9.87
C LEU A 243 2.93 -32.54 -8.34
N LYS A 244 4.03 -31.98 -7.83
CA LYS A 244 4.22 -31.76 -6.40
C LYS A 244 3.40 -30.56 -5.93
N ALA A 245 2.91 -30.61 -4.70
CA ALA A 245 2.31 -29.45 -4.07
C ALA A 245 3.37 -28.36 -3.85
N PHE A 246 2.96 -27.10 -3.97
CA PHE A 246 3.79 -25.98 -3.55
C PHE A 246 4.02 -26.03 -2.04
N ASN A 247 5.22 -25.69 -1.60
CA ASN A 247 5.59 -25.61 -0.19
C ASN A 247 5.51 -24.16 0.34
N PRO A 248 5.55 -23.93 1.67
CA PRO A 248 5.50 -22.59 2.25
C PRO A 248 6.54 -21.62 1.70
N GLU A 249 7.74 -22.09 1.39
CA GLU A 249 8.85 -21.27 0.87
C GLU A 249 8.55 -20.76 -0.56
N GLN A 250 7.65 -21.44 -1.26
CA GLN A 250 7.23 -21.11 -2.63
C GLN A 250 5.98 -20.21 -2.65
N ALA A 251 5.56 -19.66 -1.50
CA ALA A 251 4.49 -18.67 -1.44
C ALA A 251 4.65 -17.48 -2.38
N PRO A 252 5.86 -16.93 -2.62
CA PRO A 252 6.05 -15.81 -3.54
C PRO A 252 5.65 -16.10 -4.99
N ILE A 253 5.62 -17.38 -5.37
CA ILE A 253 5.29 -17.86 -6.72
C ILE A 253 3.95 -18.63 -6.75
N PHE A 254 3.15 -18.59 -5.68
CA PHE A 254 1.84 -19.24 -5.62
C PHE A 254 0.72 -18.22 -5.85
N PHE A 255 -0.01 -18.35 -6.95
CA PHE A 255 -1.04 -17.39 -7.40
C PHE A 255 -2.31 -18.09 -7.94
N GLY A 256 -3.39 -17.33 -8.11
CA GLY A 256 -4.65 -17.79 -8.71
C GLY A 256 -5.64 -18.51 -7.78
N ARG A 257 -5.38 -18.49 -6.46
CA ARG A 257 -6.23 -19.11 -5.42
C ARG A 257 -6.54 -18.16 -4.24
N GLY A 258 -6.48 -16.85 -4.50
CA GLY A 258 -6.70 -15.81 -3.48
C GLY A 258 -8.01 -15.99 -2.70
N PRO A 259 -9.17 -16.15 -3.36
CA PRO A 259 -10.45 -16.31 -2.68
C PRO A 259 -10.48 -17.51 -1.71
N GLU A 260 -9.90 -18.64 -2.09
CA GLU A 260 -9.85 -19.83 -1.23
C GLU A 260 -8.87 -19.68 -0.06
N VAL A 261 -7.77 -18.93 -0.25
CA VAL A 261 -6.83 -18.60 0.84
C VAL A 261 -7.52 -17.69 1.87
N ASP A 262 -8.21 -16.65 1.43
CA ASP A 262 -8.91 -15.73 2.33
C ASP A 262 -10.02 -16.43 3.10
N GLN A 263 -10.77 -17.32 2.44
CA GLN A 263 -11.80 -18.11 3.10
C GLN A 263 -11.19 -18.99 4.20
N LEU A 264 -10.03 -19.59 3.96
CA LEU A 264 -9.32 -20.36 4.97
C LEU A 264 -8.85 -19.49 6.13
N LEU A 265 -8.23 -18.34 5.86
CA LEU A 265 -7.82 -17.37 6.89
C LEU A 265 -9.01 -16.96 7.75
N GLN A 266 -10.15 -16.65 7.14
CA GLN A 266 -11.35 -16.27 7.88
C GLN A 266 -11.83 -17.36 8.84
N TYR A 267 -11.81 -18.63 8.42
CA TYR A 267 -12.17 -19.73 9.32
C TYR A 267 -11.17 -19.91 10.46
N PHE A 268 -9.86 -19.68 10.25
CA PHE A 268 -8.86 -19.79 11.30
C PHE A 268 -8.84 -18.59 12.28
N SER A 269 -9.36 -17.44 11.85
CA SER A 269 -9.54 -16.26 12.72
C SER A 269 -10.66 -16.43 13.74
N ASP A 270 -11.57 -17.39 13.53
CA ASP A 270 -12.67 -17.68 14.45
C ASP A 270 -12.23 -18.66 15.54
N VAL A 271 -12.18 -18.20 16.79
CA VAL A 271 -11.80 -19.00 17.97
C VAL A 271 -12.74 -20.17 18.27
N LYS A 272 -13.96 -20.18 17.70
CA LYS A 272 -14.90 -21.30 17.80
C LYS A 272 -14.54 -22.44 16.84
N VAL A 273 -13.80 -22.16 15.76
CA VAL A 273 -13.39 -23.13 14.75
C VAL A 273 -12.10 -23.82 15.20
N ARG A 274 -12.22 -25.11 15.53
CA ARG A 274 -11.05 -25.93 15.95
C ARG A 274 -10.44 -26.75 14.81
N PHE A 275 -11.13 -26.84 13.68
CA PHE A 275 -10.72 -27.68 12.56
C PHE A 275 -11.39 -27.22 11.27
N VAL A 276 -10.62 -27.18 10.18
CA VAL A 276 -11.07 -26.79 8.83
C VAL A 276 -10.68 -27.88 7.84
N THR A 277 -11.64 -28.42 7.10
CA THR A 277 -11.40 -29.43 6.06
C THR A 277 -11.39 -28.79 4.68
N VAL A 278 -10.33 -29.03 3.90
CA VAL A 278 -10.26 -28.63 2.48
C VAL A 278 -10.64 -29.82 1.59
N VAL A 279 -11.79 -29.74 0.91
CA VAL A 279 -12.32 -30.80 0.02
C VAL A 279 -12.25 -30.36 -1.43
N GLY A 280 -12.00 -31.31 -2.33
CA GLY A 280 -11.92 -31.06 -3.77
C GLY A 280 -11.29 -32.22 -4.53
N VAL A 281 -11.49 -32.25 -5.85
CA VAL A 281 -11.00 -33.33 -6.75
C VAL A 281 -9.49 -33.53 -6.65
N SER A 282 -9.02 -34.75 -6.93
CA SER A 282 -7.57 -35.03 -6.93
C SER A 282 -6.84 -34.11 -7.91
N GLY A 283 -5.65 -33.64 -7.54
CA GLY A 283 -4.87 -32.71 -8.38
C GLY A 283 -5.37 -31.25 -8.40
N SER A 284 -6.48 -30.90 -7.73
CA SER A 284 -6.99 -29.51 -7.73
C SER A 284 -6.11 -28.48 -7.01
N GLY A 285 -5.01 -28.91 -6.37
CA GLY A 285 -4.08 -28.04 -5.67
C GLY A 285 -4.40 -27.81 -4.19
N LYS A 286 -5.26 -28.61 -3.55
CA LYS A 286 -5.61 -28.49 -2.11
C LYS A 286 -4.40 -28.40 -1.20
N SER A 287 -3.42 -29.27 -1.41
CA SER A 287 -2.20 -29.28 -0.61
C SER A 287 -1.36 -28.03 -0.82
N SER A 288 -1.30 -27.50 -2.04
CA SER A 288 -0.63 -26.22 -2.35
C SER A 288 -1.36 -25.03 -1.72
N LEU A 289 -2.70 -25.04 -1.76
CA LEU A 289 -3.55 -24.03 -1.13
C LEU A 289 -3.26 -23.94 0.38
N VAL A 290 -3.19 -25.07 1.07
CA VAL A 290 -2.85 -25.09 2.50
C VAL A 290 -1.39 -24.69 2.72
N LYS A 291 -0.45 -25.27 1.96
CA LYS A 291 0.98 -25.12 2.24
C LYS A 291 1.58 -23.77 1.81
N ALA A 292 1.29 -23.32 0.60
CA ALA A 292 1.86 -22.09 0.02
C ALA A 292 0.88 -20.91 0.07
N GLY A 293 -0.42 -21.20 0.13
CA GLY A 293 -1.47 -20.20 0.34
C GLY A 293 -1.64 -19.85 1.82
N GLN A 294 -2.04 -20.82 2.63
CA GLN A 294 -2.46 -20.58 4.01
C GLN A 294 -1.31 -20.42 5.01
N LEU A 295 -0.43 -21.44 5.13
CA LEU A 295 0.60 -21.47 6.18
C LEU A 295 1.50 -20.21 6.25
N PRO A 296 1.93 -19.60 5.13
CA PRO A 296 2.79 -18.41 5.16
C PRO A 296 2.06 -17.13 5.59
N ARG A 297 0.74 -17.20 5.80
CA ARG A 297 -0.16 -16.07 6.15
C ARG A 297 -0.78 -16.20 7.54
N LEU A 298 -0.47 -17.29 8.28
CA LEU A 298 -0.75 -17.45 9.71
C LEU A 298 0.42 -16.88 10.53
#